data_AF-A0A7C2UAN8-F1
#
_entry.id   AF-A0A7C2UAN8-F1
#
_cell.length_a   1.000
_cell.length_b   1.000
_cell.length_c   1.000
_cell.angle_alpha   90.00
_cell.angle_beta   90.00
_cell.angle_gamma   90.00
#
_symmetry.space_group_name_H-M   'P 1'
#
loop_
_entity.id
_entity.type
_entity.pdbx_description
1 polymer ?
#
loop_
_entity_poly.entity_id
_entity_poly.type
_entity_poly.pdbx_seq_one_letter_code
_entity_poly.pdbx_strand_id
1 'polypeptide(L)'
;MKKIPLRKDLILSRLEEIEKDIDELNFYKGISIEEFKKGKNYPICEHYLRRALEAIFDIGNHIISRIPKARAKTYKEIALELGKFKIIPEEFNLKIE
;
A
#
# COMPACT_ATOMS: atom_id res chain seq x y z
N MET A 1 6.76 -23.92 -16.93
CA MET A 1 5.84 -22.76 -16.77
C MET A 1 6.59 -21.49 -17.17
N LYS A 2 6.01 -20.64 -18.03
CA LYS A 2 6.66 -19.40 -18.48
C LYS A 2 6.66 -18.39 -17.32
N LYS A 3 7.82 -17.90 -16.90
CA LYS A 3 7.91 -16.82 -15.90
C LYS A 3 7.35 -15.55 -16.52
N ILE A 4 6.26 -15.03 -15.98
CA ILE A 4 5.74 -13.72 -16.38
C ILE A 4 6.63 -12.67 -15.71
N PRO A 5 7.23 -11.73 -16.46
CA PRO A 5 8.10 -10.71 -15.87
C PRO A 5 7.29 -9.70 -15.05
N LEU A 6 7.95 -9.10 -14.06
CA LEU A 6 7.41 -7.95 -13.35
C LEU A 6 7.35 -6.74 -14.29
N ARG A 7 6.18 -6.10 -14.35
CA ARG A 7 6.00 -4.76 -14.93
C ARG A 7 6.57 -3.73 -13.97
N LYS A 8 7.81 -3.31 -14.19
CA LYS A 8 8.50 -2.32 -13.33
C LYS A 8 7.88 -0.95 -13.43
N ASP A 9 7.44 -0.56 -14.62
CA ASP A 9 6.71 0.67 -14.91
C ASP A 9 5.47 0.82 -14.02
N LEU A 10 4.67 -0.25 -13.90
CA LEU A 10 3.49 -0.27 -13.04
C LEU A 10 3.84 -0.13 -11.56
N ILE A 11 4.92 -0.77 -11.10
CA ILE A 11 5.35 -0.68 -9.71
C ILE A 11 5.84 0.73 -9.40
N LEU A 12 6.68 1.30 -10.27
CA LEU A 12 7.21 2.65 -10.10
C LEU A 12 6.09 3.70 -10.10
N SER A 13 5.12 3.61 -11.00
CA SER A 13 4.00 4.56 -11.02
C SER A 13 3.17 4.49 -9.73
N ARG A 14 2.99 3.30 -9.16
CA ARG A 14 2.27 3.14 -7.88
C ARG A 14 3.09 3.64 -6.69
N LEU A 15 4.42 3.49 -6.71
CA LEU A 15 5.28 4.08 -5.69
C LEU A 15 5.22 5.61 -5.72
N GLU A 16 5.25 6.22 -6.91
CA GLU A 16 5.09 7.68 -7.07
C GLU A 16 3.73 8.18 -6.56
N GLU A 17 2.66 7.39 -6.73
CA GLU A 17 1.34 7.71 -6.16
C GLU A 17 1.35 7.66 -4.63
N ILE A 18 1.96 6.62 -4.04
CA ILE A 18 2.11 6.47 -2.58
C ILE A 18 2.91 7.65 -2.00
N GLU A 19 4.01 8.05 -2.63
CA GLU A 19 4.82 9.18 -2.18
C GLU A 19 4.00 10.49 -2.17
N LYS A 20 3.25 10.76 -3.23
CA LYS A 20 2.36 11.94 -3.30
C LYS A 20 1.28 11.90 -2.21
N ASP A 21 0.67 10.74 -1.97
CA ASP A 21 -0.31 10.57 -0.89
C ASP A 21 0.27 10.84 0.49
N ILE A 22 1.48 10.35 0.74
CA ILE A 22 2.18 10.55 2.02
C ILE A 22 2.57 12.02 2.20
N ASP A 23 3.01 12.70 1.14
CA ASP A 23 3.33 14.13 1.19
C ASP A 23 2.11 14.97 1.57
N GLU A 24 0.95 14.68 0.97
CA GLU A 24 -0.32 15.32 1.32
C GLU A 24 -0.71 15.03 2.77
N LEU A 25 -0.59 13.78 3.24
CA LEU A 25 -0.89 13.41 4.64
C LEU A 25 0.06 14.09 5.64
N ASN A 26 1.34 14.26 5.28
CA ASN A 26 2.33 14.91 6.13
C ASN A 26 2.00 16.38 6.40
N PHE A 27 1.36 17.08 5.45
CA PHE A 27 0.83 18.43 5.68
C PHE A 27 -0.16 18.45 6.87
N TYR A 28 -1.06 17.48 6.93
CA TYR A 28 -2.08 17.38 7.99
C TYR A 28 -1.52 16.92 9.34
N LYS A 29 -0.29 16.39 9.41
CA LYS A 29 0.36 16.06 10.68
C LYS A 29 0.66 17.31 11.54
N GLY A 30 0.73 18.49 10.92
CA GLY A 30 1.05 19.75 11.58
C GLY A 30 -0.13 20.51 12.18
N ILE A 31 -1.38 20.08 11.95
CA ILE A 31 -2.58 20.80 12.42
C ILE A 31 -3.11 20.21 13.74
N SER A 32 -3.82 21.03 14.53
CA SER A 32 -4.43 20.57 15.77
C SER A 32 -5.61 19.63 15.52
N ILE A 33 -5.99 18.82 16.51
CA ILE A 33 -7.14 17.92 16.40
C ILE A 33 -8.46 18.67 16.18
N GLU A 34 -8.60 19.87 16.75
CA GLU A 34 -9.75 20.75 16.55
C GLU A 34 -9.81 21.23 15.10
N GLU A 35 -8.67 21.59 14.51
CA GLU A 35 -8.60 22.00 13.11
C GLU A 35 -8.82 20.82 12.16
N PHE A 36 -8.29 19.65 12.49
CA PHE A 36 -8.49 18.42 11.72
C PHE A 36 -9.96 18.00 11.63
N LYS A 37 -10.75 18.27 12.67
CA LYS A 37 -12.19 17.97 12.69
C LYS A 37 -13.04 18.97 11.89
N LYS A 38 -12.47 20.08 11.41
CA LYS A 38 -13.21 21.09 10.66
C LYS A 38 -13.27 20.75 9.16
N GLY A 39 -14.37 21.18 8.55
CA GLY A 39 -14.53 21.19 7.09
C GLY A 39 -14.28 19.82 6.47
N LYS A 40 -13.33 19.75 5.54
CA LYS A 40 -13.01 18.55 4.76
C LYS A 40 -11.66 17.91 5.11
N ASN A 41 -11.01 18.34 6.19
CA ASN A 41 -9.66 17.87 6.54
C ASN A 41 -9.64 16.36 6.81
N TYR A 42 -10.58 15.85 7.62
CA TYR A 42 -10.73 14.41 7.83
C TYR A 42 -11.02 13.62 6.54
N PRO A 43 -12.06 13.95 5.74
CA PRO A 43 -12.33 13.21 4.50
C PRO A 43 -11.18 13.24 3.48
N ILE A 44 -10.42 14.33 3.42
CA ILE A 44 -9.25 14.44 2.53
C ILE A 44 -8.13 13.50 3.01
N CYS A 45 -7.85 13.47 4.31
CA CYS A 45 -6.86 12.54 4.86
C CYS A 45 -7.28 11.08 4.68
N GLU A 46 -8.55 10.76 4.92
CA GLU A 46 -9.10 9.42 4.69
C GLU A 46 -8.93 9.01 3.22
N HIS A 47 -9.18 9.94 2.28
CA HIS A 47 -9.00 9.69 0.85
C HIS A 47 -7.54 9.34 0.50
N TYR A 48 -6.58 10.16 0.92
CA TYR A 48 -5.16 9.92 0.62
C TYR A 48 -4.63 8.65 1.31
N LEU A 49 -5.05 8.38 2.55
CA LEU A 49 -4.67 7.15 3.25
C LEU A 49 -5.19 5.91 2.52
N ARG A 50 -6.46 5.95 2.08
CA ARG A 50 -7.06 4.86 1.32
C ARG A 50 -6.34 4.64 -0.01
N ARG A 51 -6.04 5.71 -0.76
CA ARG A 51 -5.36 5.63 -2.05
C ARG A 51 -3.94 5.04 -1.91
N ALA A 52 -3.18 5.45 -0.90
CA ALA A 52 -1.87 4.87 -0.61
C ALA A 52 -1.96 3.37 -0.29
N LEU A 53 -2.93 2.96 0.54
CA LEU A 53 -3.14 1.55 0.87
C LEU A 53 -3.53 0.72 -0.36
N GLU A 54 -4.44 1.23 -1.19
CA GLU A 54 -4.84 0.58 -2.44
C GLU A 54 -3.63 0.38 -3.37
N ALA A 55 -2.77 1.39 -3.53
CA ALA A 55 -1.55 1.28 -4.33
C ALA A 55 -0.55 0.25 -3.77
N ILE A 56 -0.41 0.15 -2.44
CA ILE A 56 0.40 -0.90 -1.79
C ILE A 56 -0.15 -2.29 -2.12
N PHE A 57 -1.47 -2.49 -2.05
CA PHE A 57 -2.09 -3.78 -2.35
C PHE A 57 -2.01 -4.13 -3.84
N ASP A 58 -2.12 -3.15 -4.72
CA ASP A 58 -1.91 -3.32 -6.16
C ASP A 58 -0.50 -3.84 -6.47
N ILE A 59 0.53 -3.21 -5.88
CA ILE A 59 1.92 -3.65 -6.01
C ILE A 59 2.08 -5.07 -5.48
N GLY A 60 1.56 -5.34 -4.28
CA GLY A 60 1.65 -6.65 -3.64
C GLY A 60 1.01 -7.75 -4.48
N ASN A 61 -0.21 -7.53 -4.96
CA ASN A 61 -0.94 -8.44 -5.83
C ASN A 61 -0.20 -8.69 -7.15
N HIS A 62 0.32 -7.63 -7.77
CA HIS A 62 1.10 -7.76 -8.98
C HIS A 62 2.32 -8.63 -8.73
N ILE A 63 3.09 -8.41 -7.66
CA ILE A 63 4.26 -9.24 -7.34
C ILE A 63 3.86 -10.71 -7.09
N ILE A 64 2.88 -10.95 -6.22
CA ILE A 64 2.39 -12.30 -5.88
C ILE A 64 1.95 -13.06 -7.14
N SER A 65 1.27 -12.40 -8.07
CA SER A 65 0.77 -13.03 -9.31
C SER A 65 1.88 -13.54 -10.25
N ARG A 66 3.17 -13.25 -9.97
CA ARG A 66 4.32 -13.73 -10.76
C ARG A 66 5.09 -14.82 -10.02
N ILE A 67 4.72 -15.12 -8.78
CA ILE A 67 5.35 -16.15 -7.98
C ILE A 67 4.56 -17.46 -8.14
N PRO A 68 5.19 -18.55 -8.61
CA PRO A 68 4.50 -19.83 -8.76
C PRO A 68 3.92 -20.30 -7.42
N LYS A 69 2.65 -20.72 -7.43
CA LYS A 69 1.89 -21.24 -6.27
C LYS A 69 1.56 -20.21 -5.18
N ALA A 70 2.03 -18.97 -5.27
CA ALA A 70 1.61 -17.90 -4.37
C ALA A 70 0.17 -17.47 -4.71
N ARG A 71 -0.65 -17.24 -3.69
CA ARG A 71 -2.03 -16.74 -3.83
C ARG A 71 -2.38 -15.92 -2.60
N ALA A 72 -3.05 -14.79 -2.84
CA ALA A 72 -3.67 -13.98 -1.81
C ALA A 72 -5.07 -13.55 -2.28
N LYS A 73 -6.03 -13.56 -1.36
CA LYS A 73 -7.42 -13.12 -1.56
C LYS A 73 -7.75 -11.90 -0.72
N THR A 74 -6.98 -11.65 0.33
CA THR A 74 -7.19 -10.55 1.27
C THR A 74 -5.92 -9.73 1.41
N TYR A 75 -6.06 -8.50 1.88
CA TYR A 75 -4.92 -7.62 2.17
C TYR A 75 -3.94 -8.21 3.19
N LYS A 76 -4.47 -8.90 4.21
CA LYS A 76 -3.67 -9.65 5.17
C LYS A 76 -2.89 -10.79 4.51
N GLU A 77 -3.54 -11.54 3.61
CA GLU A 77 -2.87 -12.60 2.85
C GLU A 77 -1.78 -12.05 1.92
N ILE A 78 -1.98 -10.86 1.33
CA ILE A 78 -0.94 -10.20 0.52
C ILE A 78 0.30 -9.94 1.37
N ALA A 79 0.16 -9.28 2.53
CA ALA A 79 1.29 -9.03 3.42
C ALA A 79 2.00 -10.32 3.81
N LEU A 80 1.24 -11.34 4.26
CA LEU A 80 1.78 -12.65 4.65
C LEU A 80 2.56 -13.33 3.53
N GLU A 81 2.04 -13.37 2.29
CA GLU A 81 2.74 -13.96 1.15
C GLU A 81 4.02 -13.17 0.83
N LEU A 82 3.97 -11.84 0.79
CA LEU A 82 5.16 -11.01 0.54
C LEU A 82 6.25 -11.26 1.61
N GLY A 83 5.85 -11.42 2.87
CA GLY A 83 6.76 -11.75 3.98
C GLY A 83 7.40 -13.14 3.81
N LYS A 84 6.61 -14.18 3.47
CA LYS A 84 7.13 -15.54 3.20
C LYS A 84 8.21 -15.56 2.11
N PHE A 85 8.06 -14.71 1.09
CA PHE A 85 9.04 -14.58 0.00
C PHE A 85 10.15 -13.55 0.28
N LYS A 86 10.22 -13.00 1.49
CA LYS A 86 11.23 -12.01 1.94
C LYS A 86 11.27 -10.74 1.08
N ILE A 87 10.13 -10.37 0.49
CA ILE A 87 9.98 -9.13 -0.28
C ILE A 87 9.79 -7.95 0.66
N ILE A 88 9.08 -8.18 1.76
CA ILE A 88 8.95 -7.25 2.88
C ILE A 88 9.41 -7.94 4.17
N PRO A 89 9.85 -7.18 5.19
CA PRO A 89 10.12 -7.74 6.52
C PRO A 89 8.90 -8.45 7.12
N GLU A 90 9.12 -9.61 7.73
CA GLU A 90 8.03 -10.45 8.27
C GLU A 90 7.25 -9.75 9.40
N GLU A 91 7.85 -8.77 10.09
CA GLU A 91 7.18 -7.95 11.10
C GLU A 91 5.99 -7.14 10.57
N PHE A 92 5.95 -6.85 9.26
CA PHE A 92 4.81 -6.18 8.63
C PHE A 92 3.61 -7.11 8.42
N ASN A 93 3.78 -8.43 8.57
CA ASN A 93 2.69 -9.41 8.46
C ASN A 93 1.64 -9.29 9.57
N LEU A 94 1.98 -8.65 10.69
CA LEU A 94 1.19 -8.66 11.94
C LEU A 94 0.46 -7.35 12.24
N LYS A 95 0.66 -6.30 11.43
CA LYS A 95 0.16 -4.93 11.73
C LYS A 95 -1.13 -4.54 11.00
N ILE A 96 -1.72 -5.43 10.20
CA ILE A 96 -2.97 -5.19 9.49
C ILE A 96 -4.05 -6.08 10.13
N GLU A 97 -4.75 -5.52 11.13
CA GLU A 97 -5.97 -6.09 11.74
C GLU A 97 -7.21 -5.37 11.21
#